data_AF-A0A7L5EAK8-F1
#
_entry.id   AF-A0A7L5EAK8-F1
#
_cell.length_a   1.000
_cell.length_b   1.000
_cell.length_c   1.000
_cell.angle_alpha   90.00
_cell.angle_beta   90.00
_cell.angle_gamma   90.00
#
_symmetry.space_group_name_H-M   'P 1'
#
loop_
_entity.id
_entity.type
_entity.pdbx_description
1 polymer ?
#
loop_
_entity_poly.entity_id
_entity_poly.type
_entity_poly.pdbx_seq_one_letter_code
_entity_poly.pdbx_strand_id
1 'polypeptide(L)'
;METVQIQLEKHLLDKAIAYAKLRGIDLSTMLTDYLSRLVKQQEEKSEIPDVIQSLLGAGSPVDETDLNGREAYHRYLEEKYR
;
A
#
# COMPACT_ATOMS: atom_id res chain seq x y z
N MET A 1 -14.12 -9.04 19.17
CA MET A 1 -13.58 -7.68 19.05
C MET A 1 -12.80 -7.39 20.30
N GLU A 2 -11.53 -7.02 20.16
CA GLU A 2 -10.71 -6.58 21.30
C GLU A 2 -11.00 -5.10 21.58
N THR A 3 -11.05 -4.73 22.86
CA THR A 3 -11.30 -3.35 23.29
C THR A 3 -9.97 -2.62 23.42
N VAL A 4 -9.81 -1.53 22.68
CA VAL A 4 -8.61 -0.67 22.72
C VAL A 4 -8.98 0.66 23.36
N GLN A 5 -8.19 1.09 24.34
CA GLN A 5 -8.33 2.41 24.94
C GLN A 5 -7.51 3.44 24.15
N ILE A 6 -8.16 4.50 23.70
CA ILE A 6 -7.54 5.59 22.95
C ILE A 6 -7.85 6.91 23.66
N GLN A 7 -6.84 7.78 23.77
CA GLN A 7 -7.01 9.12 24.31
C GLN A 7 -7.36 10.08 23.17
N LEU A 8 -8.48 10.79 23.30
CA LEU A 8 -8.90 11.82 22.36
C LEU A 8 -9.25 13.10 23.09
N GLU A 9 -9.07 14.22 22.40
CA GLU A 9 -9.56 15.50 22.86
C GLU A 9 -11.09 15.51 22.88
N LYS A 10 -11.66 15.87 24.03
CA LYS A 10 -13.10 15.84 24.27
C LYS A 10 -13.90 16.60 23.19
N HIS A 11 -13.39 17.76 22.76
CA HIS A 11 -14.07 18.59 21.77
C HIS A 11 -14.12 17.94 20.37
N LEU A 12 -13.13 17.11 20.02
CA LEU A 12 -13.14 16.33 18.78
C LEU A 12 -14.09 15.14 18.90
N LEU A 13 -14.11 14.48 20.07
CA LEU A 13 -15.03 13.39 20.36
C LEU A 13 -16.48 13.83 20.21
N ASP A 14 -16.86 14.97 20.80
CA ASP A 14 -18.22 15.50 20.75
C ASP A 14 -18.66 15.80 19.30
N LYS A 15 -17.77 16.39 18.49
CA LYS A 15 -18.04 16.65 17.06
C LYS A 15 -18.17 15.35 16.27
N ALA A 16 -17.32 14.37 16.53
CA ALA A 16 -17.36 13.08 15.84
C ALA A 16 -18.63 12.30 16.18
N ILE A 17 -19.08 12.32 17.44
CA ILE A 17 -20.36 11.71 17.87
C ILE A 17 -21.53 12.40 17.16
N ALA A 18 -21.56 13.74 17.14
CA ALA A 18 -22.61 14.48 16.45
C ALA A 18 -22.66 14.15 14.96
N TYR A 19 -21.49 14.06 14.32
CA TYR A 19 -21.36 13.70 12.91
C TYR A 19 -21.81 12.26 12.60
N ALA A 20 -21.47 11.30 13.45
CA ALA A 20 -21.91 9.91 13.32
C ALA A 20 -23.44 9.80 13.46
N LYS A 21 -24.03 10.49 14.44
CA LYS A 21 -25.48 10.57 14.64
C LYS A 21 -26.22 11.15 13.45
N LEU A 22 -25.70 12.21 12.82
CA LEU A 22 -26.29 12.80 11.62
C LEU A 22 -26.36 11.82 10.45
N ARG A 23 -25.42 10.86 10.40
CA ARG A 23 -25.37 9.80 9.40
C ARG A 23 -26.09 8.52 9.81
N GLY A 24 -26.69 8.48 11.00
CA GLY A 24 -27.38 7.30 11.53
C GLY A 24 -26.48 6.11 11.84
N ILE A 25 -25.19 6.36 12.08
CA ILE A 25 -24.18 5.32 12.36
C ILE A 25 -23.50 5.55 13.70
N ASP A 26 -22.97 4.48 14.29
CA ASP A 26 -22.17 4.55 15.50
C ASP A 26 -20.74 5.04 15.23
N LEU A 27 -20.17 5.74 16.21
CA LEU A 27 -18.81 6.26 16.12
C LEU A 27 -17.77 5.14 15.93
N SER A 28 -17.98 4.00 16.59
CA SER A 28 -17.10 2.82 16.49
C SER A 28 -17.08 2.27 15.06
N THR A 29 -18.24 2.14 14.43
CA THR A 29 -18.38 1.69 13.04
C THR A 29 -17.73 2.70 12.09
N MET A 30 -17.99 3.99 12.28
CA MET A 30 -17.36 5.04 11.48
C MET A 30 -15.83 5.04 11.59
N LEU A 31 -15.30 4.86 12.80
CA LEU A 31 -13.86 4.80 13.04
C LEU A 31 -13.24 3.56 12.39
N THR A 32 -13.92 2.42 12.47
CA THR A 32 -13.48 1.15 11.87
C THR A 32 -13.42 1.27 10.35
N ASP A 33 -14.46 1.82 9.75
CA ASP A 33 -14.53 2.08 8.31
C ASP A 33 -13.42 3.04 7.85
N TYR A 34 -13.15 4.08 8.64
CA TYR A 34 -12.09 5.03 8.32
C TYR A 34 -10.70 4.38 8.39
N LEU A 35 -10.41 3.67 9.49
CA LEU A 35 -9.12 3.01 9.68
C LEU A 35 -8.90 1.91 8.64
N SER A 36 -9.93 1.13 8.29
CA SER A 36 -9.82 0.11 7.25
C SER A 36 -9.47 0.70 5.88
N ARG A 37 -10.08 1.84 5.52
CA ARG A 37 -9.73 2.56 4.28
C ARG A 37 -8.32 3.13 4.31
N LEU A 38 -7.91 3.67 5.46
CA LEU A 38 -6.58 4.25 5.64
C LEU A 38 -5.48 3.18 5.48
N VAL A 39 -5.68 2.00 6.08
CA VAL A 39 -4.73 0.87 5.98
C VAL A 39 -4.73 0.28 4.57
N LYS A 40 -5.91 0.08 3.95
CA LYS A 40 -5.98 -0.41 2.55
C LYS A 40 -5.27 0.51 1.57
N GLN A 41 -5.42 1.83 1.73
CA GLN A 41 -4.74 2.81 0.90
C GLN A 41 -3.21 2.81 1.12
N GLN A 42 -2.74 2.37 2.28
CA GLN A 42 -1.32 2.19 2.56
C GLN A 42 -0.77 0.90 1.96
N GLU A 43 -1.55 -0.19 1.94
CA GLU A 43 -1.19 -1.45 1.27
C GLU A 43 -1.13 -1.28 -0.25
N GLU A 44 -2.05 -0.51 -0.86
CA GLU A 44 -2.02 -0.21 -2.30
C GLU A 44 -0.84 0.69 -2.72
N LYS A 45 -0.16 1.35 -1.77
CA LYS A 45 1.02 2.19 -2.07
C LYS A 45 2.32 1.40 -2.18
N SER A 46 2.33 0.10 -1.92
CA SER A 46 3.51 -0.74 -2.07
C SER A 46 3.32 -1.77 -3.19
N GLU A 47 3.35 -1.29 -4.42
CA GLU A 47 3.96 -1.96 -5.58
C GLU A 47 3.66 -1.09 -6.79
N ILE A 48 4.68 -0.37 -7.27
CA ILE A 48 4.60 0.18 -8.63
C ILE A 48 4.38 -1.02 -9.54
N PRO A 49 3.30 -1.08 -10.35
CA PRO A 49 3.06 -2.21 -11.23
C PRO A 49 4.31 -2.52 -12.06
N ASP A 50 4.64 -3.81 -12.24
CA ASP A 50 5.85 -4.26 -12.94
C ASP A 50 6.04 -3.59 -14.32
N VAL A 51 4.93 -3.34 -15.01
CA VAL A 51 4.92 -2.63 -16.29
C VAL A 51 5.44 -1.20 -16.16
N ILE A 52 5.06 -0.49 -15.09
CA ILE A 52 5.51 0.87 -14.82
C ILE A 52 6.97 0.87 -14.36
N GLN A 53 7.42 -0.12 -13.58
CA GLN A 53 8.85 -0.29 -13.23
C GLN A 53 9.71 -0.52 -14.49
N SER A 54 9.23 -1.38 -15.39
CA SER A 54 9.86 -1.67 -16.68
C SER A 54 9.94 -0.42 -17.58
N LEU A 55 8.86 0.37 -17.66
CA LEU A 55 8.83 1.62 -18.42
C LEU A 55 9.70 2.73 -17.83
N LEU A 56 9.85 2.79 -16.50
CA LEU A 56 10.76 3.73 -15.82
C LEU A 56 12.24 3.32 -15.94
N GLY A 57 12.56 2.17 -16.53
CA GLY A 57 13.92 1.63 -16.56
C GLY A 57 14.43 1.21 -15.17
N ALA A 58 13.54 1.15 -14.18
CA ALA A 58 13.82 0.65 -12.84
C ALA A 58 13.72 -0.89 -12.85
N GLY A 59 14.56 -1.52 -13.66
CA GLY A 59 14.80 -2.96 -13.63
C GLY A 59 15.96 -3.30 -12.69
N SER A 60 16.15 -4.58 -12.40
CA SER A 60 17.30 -5.09 -11.65
C SER A 60 18.60 -4.47 -12.16
N PRO A 61 19.54 -4.07 -11.26
CA PRO A 61 20.80 -3.49 -11.67
C PRO A 61 21.49 -4.44 -12.65
N VAL A 62 21.67 -3.97 -13.87
CA VAL A 62 22.46 -4.69 -14.87
C VAL A 62 23.93 -4.51 -14.49
N ASP A 63 24.73 -5.54 -14.72
CA ASP A 63 26.17 -5.46 -14.47
C ASP A 63 26.74 -4.24 -15.21
N GLU A 64 27.68 -3.50 -14.59
CA GLU A 64 28.22 -2.26 -15.17
C GLU A 64 28.88 -2.50 -16.54
N THR A 65 29.28 -3.74 -16.81
CA THR A 65 29.85 -4.20 -18.07
C THR A 65 28.83 -4.72 -19.09
N ASP A 66 27.59 -4.99 -18.67
CA ASP A 66 26.49 -5.51 -19.51
C ASP A 66 25.35 -4.49 -19.58
N LEU A 67 25.66 -3.22 -19.84
CA LEU A 67 24.68 -2.12 -19.93
C LEU A 67 23.51 -2.38 -20.89
N ASN A 68 23.66 -3.30 -21.85
CA ASN A 68 22.64 -3.71 -22.79
C ASN A 68 21.91 -5.02 -22.41
N GLY A 69 22.21 -5.60 -21.25
CA GLY A 69 21.52 -6.76 -20.67
C GLY A 69 21.62 -8.04 -21.50
N ARG A 70 22.59 -8.13 -22.41
CA ARG A 70 22.71 -9.25 -23.36
C ARG A 70 23.22 -10.50 -22.66
N GLU A 71 24.14 -10.36 -21.73
CA GLU A 71 24.65 -11.49 -20.95
C GLU A 71 23.63 -11.99 -19.95
N ALA A 72 22.89 -11.08 -19.30
CA ALA A 72 21.78 -11.42 -18.42
C ALA A 72 20.70 -12.23 -19.16
N TYR A 73 20.31 -11.80 -20.37
CA TYR A 73 19.35 -12.52 -21.19
C TYR A 73 19.88 -13.88 -21.68
N HIS A 74 21.15 -13.96 -22.06
CA HIS A 74 21.79 -15.20 -22.49
C HIS A 74 21.77 -16.27 -21.37
N ARG A 75 22.14 -15.88 -20.14
CA ARG A 75 22.10 -16.78 -18.97
C ARG A 75 20.70 -17.29 -18.67
N TYR A 76 19.69 -16.41 -18.73
CA TYR A 76 18.29 -16.82 -18.56
C TYR A 76 17.86 -17.88 -19.59
N LEU A 77 18.29 -17.74 -20.86
CA LEU A 77 17.99 -18.73 -21.88
C LEU A 77 18.71 -20.07 -21.61
N GLU A 78 19.96 -20.05 -21.20
CA GLU A 78 20.70 -21.27 -20.85
C GLU A 78 20.07 -22.04 -19.69
N GLU A 79 19.59 -21.35 -18.65
CA GLU A 79 18.88 -21.99 -17.53
C GLU A 79 17.51 -22.53 -17.94
N LYS A 80 16.78 -21.78 -18.77
CA LYS A 80 15.43 -22.15 -19.21
C LYS A 80 15.39 -23.36 -20.13
N TYR A 81 16.44 -23.57 -20.92
CA TYR A 81 16.54 -24.64 -21.92
C TYR A 81 17.58 -25.72 -21.56
N ARG A 82 18.02 -25.75 -20.30
CA ARG A 82 18.80 -26.86 -19.72
C ARG A 82 17.93 -28.05 -19.39
#